data_AF-A0A2H1FH61-F1
#
_entry.id   AF-A0A2H1FH61-F1
#
_cell.length_a   1.000
_cell.length_b   1.000
_cell.length_c   1.000
_cell.angle_alpha   90.00
_cell.angle_beta   90.00
_cell.angle_gamma   90.00
#
_symmetry.space_group_name_H-M   'P 1'
#
loop_
_entity.id
_entity.type
_entity.pdbx_description
1 polymer ?
#
loop_
_entity_poly.entity_id
_entity_poly.type
_entity_poly.pdbx_seq_one_letter_code
_entity_poly.pdbx_strand_id
1 'polypeptide(L)'
;MIRRRNPVMKKDGDVYQLIYESNLDSKLEQILIGLVKDNPSPKIESIIQKFLLYVQHSTENFWTTYYSAKTYEEKLDCYYQYSKNQCLATEVLVRDLGSLSSDDEIKENLDALVKESFTF
;
A
#
# COMPACT_ATOMS: atom_id res chain seq x y z
N MET A 1 -5.67 24.00 -22.21
CA MET A 1 -6.85 23.62 -21.40
C MET A 1 -6.39 22.76 -20.24
N ILE A 2 -6.30 23.34 -19.04
CA ILE A 2 -5.94 22.60 -17.82
C ILE A 2 -7.19 21.82 -17.40
N ARG A 3 -7.18 20.49 -17.53
CA ARG A 3 -8.25 19.64 -17.01
C ARG A 3 -8.28 19.82 -15.50
N ARG A 4 -9.27 20.55 -14.99
CA ARG A 4 -9.64 20.50 -13.57
C ARG A 4 -9.99 19.05 -13.23
N ARG A 5 -9.17 18.41 -12.41
CA ARG A 5 -9.59 17.18 -11.70
C ARG A 5 -10.68 17.63 -10.73
N ASN A 6 -11.92 17.25 -11.02
CA ASN A 6 -13.00 17.37 -10.05
C ASN A 6 -12.61 16.54 -8.81
N PRO A 7 -12.89 17.03 -7.58
CA PRO A 7 -12.79 16.20 -6.40
C PRO A 7 -13.95 15.20 -6.50
N VAL A 8 -13.68 14.03 -7.07
CA VAL A 8 -14.60 12.91 -6.97
C VAL A 8 -14.61 12.56 -5.50
N MET A 9 -15.72 12.85 -4.82
CA MET A 9 -16.04 12.25 -3.54
C MET A 9 -15.88 10.74 -3.74
N LYS A 10 -14.79 10.16 -3.24
CA LYS A 10 -14.57 8.72 -3.26
C LYS A 10 -15.73 8.12 -2.45
N LYS A 11 -16.76 7.62 -3.14
CA LYS A 11 -17.45 6.41 -2.67
C LYS A 11 -16.34 5.44 -2.32
N ASP A 12 -16.42 4.79 -1.16
CA ASP A 12 -15.53 3.69 -0.78
C ASP A 12 -15.33 2.81 -2.01
N GLY A 13 -14.20 3.01 -2.68
CA GLY A 13 -13.86 2.27 -3.88
C GLY A 13 -13.70 0.85 -3.41
N ASP A 14 -14.28 -0.10 -4.15
CA ASP A 14 -14.02 -1.50 -3.93
C ASP A 14 -12.50 -1.68 -3.73
N VAL A 15 -12.09 -2.31 -2.62
CA VAL A 15 -10.68 -2.40 -2.23
C VAL A 15 -9.85 -3.03 -3.35
N TYR A 16 -10.44 -3.93 -4.14
CA TYR A 16 -9.83 -4.48 -5.35
C TYR A 16 -9.50 -3.41 -6.38
N GLN A 17 -10.42 -2.48 -6.65
CA GLN A 17 -10.17 -1.36 -7.55
C GLN A 17 -9.01 -0.48 -7.04
N LEU A 18 -8.98 -0.19 -5.74
CA LEU A 18 -7.88 0.58 -5.14
C LEU A 18 -6.54 -0.13 -5.27
N ILE A 19 -6.51 -1.46 -5.11
CA ILE A 19 -5.29 -2.26 -5.30
C ILE A 19 -4.80 -2.13 -6.74
N TYR A 20 -5.66 -2.38 -7.73
CA TYR A 20 -5.29 -2.29 -9.16
C TYR A 20 -4.83 -0.88 -9.58
N GLU A 21 -5.49 0.16 -9.08
CA GLU A 21 -5.14 1.55 -9.41
C GLU A 21 -3.82 2.01 -8.77
N SER A 22 -3.35 1.32 -7.73
CA SER A 22 -2.13 1.70 -6.99
C SER A 22 -0.85 1.34 -7.73
N ASN A 23 -0.91 0.61 -8.84
CA ASN A 23 0.26 0.19 -9.65
C ASN A 23 1.38 -0.42 -8.79
N LEU A 24 1.00 -1.33 -7.89
CA LEU A 24 1.94 -2.01 -7.00
C LEU A 24 2.82 -2.98 -7.79
N ASP A 25 3.87 -3.48 -7.13
CA ASP A 25 4.54 -4.68 -7.63
C ASP A 25 3.53 -5.84 -7.77
N SER A 26 3.67 -6.61 -8.85
CA SER A 26 2.73 -7.69 -9.20
C SER A 26 2.57 -8.75 -8.10
N LYS A 27 3.64 -9.07 -7.35
CA LYS A 27 3.57 -10.01 -6.23
C LYS A 27 2.79 -9.40 -5.07
N LEU A 28 3.08 -8.14 -4.74
CA LEU A 28 2.37 -7.43 -3.66
C LEU A 28 0.88 -7.27 -3.98
N GLU A 29 0.53 -6.91 -5.21
CA GLU A 29 -0.85 -6.84 -5.68
C GLU A 29 -1.58 -8.18 -5.46
N GLN A 30 -0.99 -9.29 -5.91
CA GLN A 30 -1.58 -10.62 -5.73
C GLN A 30 -1.77 -11.01 -4.27
N ILE A 31 -0.80 -10.67 -3.41
CA ILE A 31 -0.89 -10.91 -1.96
C ILE A 31 -2.07 -10.15 -1.36
N LEU A 32 -2.22 -8.86 -1.69
CA LEU A 32 -3.31 -8.04 -1.17
C LEU A 32 -4.68 -8.53 -1.66
N ILE A 33 -4.78 -8.93 -2.93
CA ILE A 33 -6.01 -9.52 -3.49
C ILE A 33 -6.35 -10.83 -2.77
N GLY A 34 -5.35 -11.71 -2.57
CA GLY A 34 -5.51 -12.98 -1.85
C GLY A 34 -5.99 -12.74 -0.42
N LEU A 35 -5.39 -11.79 0.30
CA LEU A 35 -5.78 -11.43 1.66
C LEU A 35 -7.25 -11.01 1.77
N VAL A 36 -7.73 -10.13 0.88
CA VAL A 36 -9.14 -9.69 0.88
C VAL A 36 -10.08 -10.84 0.52
N LYS A 37 -9.68 -11.67 -0.45
CA LYS A 37 -10.51 -12.78 -0.94
C LYS A 37 -10.65 -13.90 0.08
N ASP A 38 -9.55 -14.28 0.72
CA ASP A 38 -9.50 -15.41 1.64
C ASP A 38 -9.98 -15.02 3.05
N ASN A 39 -9.91 -13.73 3.38
CA ASN A 39 -10.36 -13.18 4.66
C ASN A 39 -11.14 -11.87 4.43
N PRO A 40 -12.43 -11.94 4.04
CA PRO A 40 -13.27 -10.77 3.78
C PRO A 40 -13.70 -10.09 5.08
N SER A 41 -12.72 -9.53 5.80
CA SER A 41 -12.89 -8.80 7.04
C SER A 41 -12.80 -7.30 6.78
N PRO A 42 -13.78 -6.49 7.23
CA PRO A 42 -13.69 -5.03 7.13
C PRO A 42 -12.43 -4.45 7.80
N LYS A 43 -11.86 -5.15 8.80
CA LYS A 43 -10.61 -4.74 9.46
C LYS A 43 -9.42 -4.87 8.51
N ILE A 44 -9.33 -5.98 7.77
CA ILE A 44 -8.28 -6.24 6.78
C ILE A 44 -8.39 -5.22 5.64
N GLU A 45 -9.60 -5.03 5.11
CA GLU A 45 -9.84 -4.04 4.06
C GLU A 45 -9.42 -2.63 4.49
N SER A 46 -9.78 -2.21 5.71
CA SER A 46 -9.40 -0.90 6.26
C SER A 46 -7.87 -0.75 6.40
N ILE A 47 -7.15 -1.79 6.82
CA ILE A 47 -5.68 -1.76 6.90
C ILE A 47 -5.07 -1.62 5.50
N ILE A 48 -5.56 -2.41 4.54
CA ILE A 48 -5.09 -2.36 3.15
C ILE A 48 -5.36 -0.99 2.54
N GLN A 49 -6.56 -0.43 2.72
CA GLN A 49 -6.89 0.91 2.23
C GLN A 49 -5.96 2.00 2.79
N LYS A 50 -5.62 1.94 4.08
CA LYS A 50 -4.66 2.87 4.69
C LYS A 50 -3.27 2.76 4.07
N PHE A 51 -2.80 1.54 3.84
CA PHE A 51 -1.53 1.28 3.16
C PHE A 51 -1.54 1.85 1.74
N LEU A 52 -2.57 1.56 0.94
CA LEU A 52 -2.68 2.04 -0.44
C LEU A 52 -2.73 3.57 -0.51
N LEU A 53 -3.46 4.21 0.41
CA LEU A 53 -3.50 5.68 0.50
C LEU A 53 -2.12 6.27 0.81
N TYR A 54 -1.36 5.65 1.72
CA TYR A 54 0.01 6.05 1.99
C TYR A 54 0.90 5.92 0.76
N VAL A 55 0.85 4.77 0.07
CA VAL A 55 1.64 4.51 -1.14
C VAL A 55 1.32 5.54 -2.21
N GLN A 56 0.04 5.85 -2.43
CA GLN A 56 -0.39 6.85 -3.40
C GLN A 56 0.21 8.23 -3.06
N HIS A 57 0.02 8.72 -1.84
CA HIS A 57 0.53 10.03 -1.43
C HIS A 57 2.07 10.10 -1.46
N SER A 58 2.74 9.04 -1.02
CA SER A 58 4.20 8.93 -1.06
C SER A 58 4.74 8.99 -2.48
N THR A 59 4.08 8.31 -3.42
CA THR A 59 4.45 8.29 -4.85
C THR A 59 4.25 9.66 -5.50
N GLU A 60 3.12 10.32 -5.25
CA GLU A 60 2.84 11.68 -5.75
C GLU A 60 3.87 12.69 -5.23
N ASN A 61 4.20 12.62 -3.94
CA ASN A 61 5.22 13.47 -3.32
C ASN A 61 6.62 13.18 -3.88
N PHE A 62 6.95 11.90 -4.11
CA PHE A 62 8.22 11.50 -4.70
C PHE A 62 8.43 12.11 -6.07
N TRP A 63 7.48 11.94 -7.00
CA TRP A 63 7.63 12.48 -8.35
C TRP A 63 7.73 14.01 -8.35
N THR A 64 6.94 14.67 -7.51
CA THR A 64 7.00 16.13 -7.34
C THR A 64 8.39 16.57 -6.89
N THR A 65 8.93 15.92 -5.86
CA THR A 65 10.26 16.23 -5.31
C THR A 65 11.36 15.91 -6.32
N TYR A 66 11.30 14.73 -6.94
CA TYR A 66 12.26 14.24 -7.92
C TYR A 66 12.39 15.17 -9.14
N TYR A 67 11.26 15.64 -9.69
CA TYR A 67 11.28 16.57 -10.82
C TYR A 67 11.68 17.99 -10.43
N SER A 68 11.56 18.35 -9.15
CA SER A 68 12.03 19.65 -8.63
C SER A 68 13.52 19.70 -8.29
N ALA A 69 14.15 18.53 -8.11
CA ALA A 69 15.57 18.39 -7.79
C ALA A 69 16.46 18.89 -8.94
N LYS A 70 17.50 19.66 -8.59
CA LYS A 70 18.39 20.35 -9.53
C LYS A 70 19.66 19.56 -9.80
N THR A 71 20.10 18.74 -8.85
CA THR A 71 21.32 17.94 -8.98
C THR A 71 21.01 16.45 -9.07
N TYR A 72 21.98 15.69 -9.58
CA TYR A 72 21.89 14.23 -9.61
C TYR A 72 21.93 13.63 -8.20
N GLU A 73 22.70 14.22 -7.29
CA GLU A 73 22.79 13.80 -5.89
C GLU A 73 21.45 13.97 -5.15
N GLU A 74 20.77 15.10 -5.34
CA GLU A 74 19.42 15.33 -4.79
C GLU A 74 18.42 14.30 -5.31
N LYS A 75 18.51 13.96 -6.61
CA LYS A 75 17.67 12.93 -7.23
C LYS A 75 17.91 11.54 -6.65
N LEU A 76 19.18 11.19 -6.42
CA LEU A 76 19.55 9.93 -5.78
C LEU A 76 19.06 9.86 -4.34
N ASP A 77 19.21 10.93 -3.55
CA ASP A 77 18.69 10.97 -2.19
C ASP A 77 17.15 10.86 -2.17
N CYS A 78 16.45 11.56 -3.06
CA CYS A 78 15.00 11.42 -3.22
C CYS A 78 14.59 9.97 -3.49
N TYR A 79 15.28 9.28 -4.41
CA TYR A 79 15.03 7.88 -4.69
C TYR A 79 15.30 7.00 -3.46
N TYR A 80 16.42 7.22 -2.77
CA TYR A 80 16.78 6.45 -1.59
C TYR A 80 15.72 6.59 -0.48
N GLN A 81 15.30 7.82 -0.16
CA GLN A 81 14.26 8.07 0.85
C GLN A 81 12.92 7.46 0.44
N TYR A 82 12.54 7.58 -0.83
CA TYR A 82 11.31 6.99 -1.34
C TYR A 82 11.32 5.46 -1.17
N SER A 83 12.36 4.79 -1.64
CA SER A 83 12.50 3.33 -1.51
C SER A 83 12.48 2.88 -0.05
N LYS A 84 13.19 3.59 0.83
CA LYS A 84 13.19 3.32 2.27
C LYS A 84 11.77 3.43 2.86
N ASN A 85 11.03 4.47 2.49
CA ASN A 85 9.67 4.69 2.95
C ASN A 85 8.69 3.61 2.44
N GLN A 86 8.88 3.09 1.22
CA GLN A 86 8.09 1.97 0.71
C GLN A 86 8.32 0.67 1.50
N CYS A 87 9.59 0.38 1.87
CA CYS A 87 9.90 -0.75 2.74
C CYS A 87 9.23 -0.60 4.11
N LEU A 88 9.36 0.56 4.74
CA LEU A 88 8.75 0.84 6.04
C LEU A 88 7.22 0.74 5.99
N ALA A 89 6.58 1.20 4.92
CA ALA A 89 5.14 1.06 4.75
C ALA A 89 4.71 -0.41 4.69
N THR A 90 5.49 -1.24 4.00
CA THR A 90 5.25 -2.69 3.94
C THR A 90 5.43 -3.35 5.30
N GLU A 91 6.46 -2.98 6.07
CA GLU A 91 6.66 -3.48 7.43
C GLU A 91 5.50 -3.10 8.37
N VAL A 92 4.98 -1.88 8.23
CA VAL A 92 3.80 -1.42 9.00
C VAL A 92 2.56 -2.21 8.59
N LEU A 93 2.33 -2.42 7.29
CA LEU A 93 1.24 -3.26 6.80
C LEU A 93 1.30 -4.67 7.40
N VAL A 94 2.47 -5.31 7.36
CA VAL A 94 2.70 -6.66 7.92
C VAL A 94 2.41 -6.67 9.42
N ARG A 95 2.88 -5.68 10.17
CA ARG A 95 2.64 -5.56 11.61
C ARG A 95 1.16 -5.38 11.92
N ASP A 96 0.49 -4.48 11.21
CA ASP A 96 -0.91 -4.17 11.44
C ASP A 96 -1.79 -5.39 11.12
N LEU A 97 -1.52 -6.10 10.02
CA LEU A 97 -2.17 -7.38 9.72
C LEU A 97 -1.87 -8.43 10.79
N GLY A 98 -0.60 -8.59 11.19
CA GLY A 98 -0.21 -9.52 12.25
C GLY A 98 -0.87 -9.23 13.60
N SER A 99 -1.20 -7.97 13.90
CA SER A 99 -1.92 -7.63 15.14
C SER A 99 -3.35 -8.19 15.15
N LEU A 100 -3.95 -8.42 13.98
CA LEU A 100 -5.28 -9.02 13.84
C LEU A 100 -5.29 -10.52 14.14
N SER A 101 -4.14 -11.21 14.17
CA SER A 101 -4.10 -12.65 14.51
C SER A 101 -4.41 -12.93 15.99
N SER A 102 -4.46 -11.89 16.83
CA SER A 102 -4.96 -12.00 18.19
C SER A 102 -6.49 -12.09 18.28
N ASP A 103 -7.20 -11.71 17.21
CA ASP A 103 -8.66 -11.70 17.11
C ASP A 103 -9.18 -13.09 16.70
N ASP A 104 -9.94 -13.75 17.59
CA ASP A 104 -10.37 -15.14 17.43
C ASP A 104 -11.24 -15.40 16.17
N GLU A 105 -11.85 -14.35 15.58
CA GLU A 105 -12.62 -14.45 14.33
C GLU A 105 -11.76 -14.51 13.04
N ILE A 106 -10.48 -14.13 13.10
CA ILE A 106 -9.59 -13.96 11.92
C ILE A 106 -8.52 -15.09 11.87
N LYS A 107 -8.58 -16.05 12.79
CA LYS A 107 -7.36 -16.53 13.45
C LYS A 107 -6.59 -17.70 12.82
N GLU A 108 -7.10 -18.45 11.85
CA GLU A 108 -6.35 -19.67 11.47
C GLU A 108 -5.38 -19.51 10.29
N ASN A 109 -5.58 -18.54 9.38
CA ASN A 109 -4.78 -18.47 8.14
C ASN A 109 -3.98 -17.18 7.94
N LEU A 110 -4.25 -16.11 8.70
CA LEU A 110 -3.65 -14.80 8.43
C LEU A 110 -2.14 -14.77 8.75
N ASP A 111 -1.75 -15.33 9.90
CA ASP A 111 -0.37 -15.26 10.40
C ASP A 111 0.61 -16.08 9.53
N ALA A 112 0.15 -17.23 9.02
CA ALA A 112 0.89 -18.06 8.08
C ALA A 112 1.00 -17.38 6.70
N LEU A 113 -0.11 -16.83 6.19
CA LEU A 113 -0.14 -16.18 4.88
C LEU A 113 0.74 -14.92 4.88
N VAL A 114 0.71 -14.11 5.94
CA VAL A 114 1.58 -12.93 6.07
C VAL A 114 3.06 -13.35 6.11
N LYS A 115 3.42 -14.41 6.84
CA LYS A 115 4.81 -14.90 6.89
C LYS A 115 5.29 -15.43 5.55
N GLU A 116 4.48 -16.18 4.81
CA GLU A 116 4.88 -16.74 3.52
C GLU A 116 4.92 -15.68 2.41
N SER A 117 3.93 -14.78 2.40
CA SER A 117 3.75 -13.78 1.35
C SER A 117 4.82 -12.69 1.34
N PHE A 118 5.30 -12.29 2.51
CA PHE A 118 6.27 -11.21 2.68
C PHE A 118 7.71 -11.70 2.89
N THR A 119 8.06 -12.90 2.43
CA THR A 119 9.46 -13.33 2.30
C THR A 119 10.11 -12.62 1.10
N PHE A 120 11.19 -11.88 1.36
CA PHE A 120 12.05 -11.21 0.37
C PHE A 120 13.38 -11.94 0.23
#